data_AF-A0A9Q8Y9R7-F1
#
_entry.id   AF-A0A9Q8Y9R7-F1
#
_cell.length_a   1.000
_cell.length_b   1.000
_cell.length_c   1.000
_cell.angle_alpha   90.00
_cell.angle_beta   90.00
_cell.angle_gamma   90.00
#
_symmetry.space_group_name_H-M   'P 1'
#
loop_
_entity.id
_entity.type
_entity.pdbx_description
1 polymer ?
#
loop_
_entity_poly.entity_id
_entity_poly.type
_entity_poly.pdbx_seq_one_letter_code
_entity_poly.pdbx_strand_id
1 'polypeptide(L)'
;MMKTSGSNLEITRRDMMKGGIGAASLAAIGAGAAVPAALTAASVVTSATPAEAQQALGPGAPTLPVTGVAMHPGYARTIGQMAYIWGWPIVNMLNRRAKVTQAPYAGLLGGLSPVAPRGQVGMLHDYIEPSETFVTCPNQDVVYGLGFFELDDEPVVAQVPDFGDRFWLYSLYDARTDQFGQLGKPYGTRPGFYLLVGPDWDRLKPAGITDIIRSPTSLASAIPRIFQTDVSDDNQAVQPLINQVVFYPLKEFTGEAKTIEWAKLTDIPAPPLNGGATDAETKWVTPETFFDQFGDAIASVDPLPGEEALFAQFRLLLDAAERDPELRGMLVDTAIETENKVIHPFLEWQRNGLPAGNGWNRSVNNAQWGIDYFNRTGTAKSNMFNNRPSETQYFYTDFDGAGDQLTGVKLYEITFAPGQEPPVNGFWSLTLYDDKHLFHTNDFKRYSLGTKSDRLKRNADGSLTLYVSAERPGGEKDSNWLPAPHGIFSLYIRAYWGKDAILDGTWQPPKITVAA
;
A
#
# COMPACT_ATOMS: atom_id res chain seq x y z
N MET A 1 -32.96 29.03 33.29
CA MET A 1 -32.70 30.46 33.59
C MET A 1 -31.34 30.81 33.01
N MET A 2 -31.30 31.47 31.84
CA MET A 2 -30.83 32.87 31.62
C MET A 2 -29.39 33.12 32.11
N LYS A 3 -28.43 33.70 31.37
CA LYS A 3 -28.38 34.56 30.15
C LYS A 3 -26.89 34.65 29.71
N THR A 4 -26.51 34.35 28.46
CA THR A 4 -26.16 35.23 27.31
C THR A 4 -24.90 36.11 27.36
N SER A 5 -24.00 35.91 26.38
CA SER A 5 -23.28 36.90 25.51
C SER A 5 -22.09 36.17 24.85
N GLY A 6 -21.80 36.15 23.54
CA GLY A 6 -22.38 36.75 22.34
C GLY A 6 -21.37 37.66 21.61
N SER A 7 -20.77 37.21 20.49
CA SER A 7 -20.30 38.07 19.39
C SER A 7 -19.97 37.28 18.10
N ASN A 8 -20.80 37.48 17.06
CA ASN A 8 -20.57 37.13 15.65
C ASN A 8 -19.91 38.30 14.92
N LEU A 9 -19.16 38.01 13.84
CA LEU A 9 -18.81 38.98 12.79
C LEU A 9 -18.91 38.28 11.41
N GLU A 10 -19.98 38.58 10.67
CA GLU A 10 -20.10 38.44 9.22
C GLU A 10 -19.78 39.80 8.57
N ILE A 11 -19.12 39.80 7.40
CA ILE A 11 -18.97 40.99 6.54
C ILE A 11 -19.41 40.63 5.12
N THR A 12 -20.42 41.34 4.63
CA THR A 12 -21.07 41.24 3.31
C THR A 12 -20.50 42.19 2.25
N ARG A 13 -20.64 41.79 0.98
CA ARG A 13 -20.40 42.57 -0.27
C ARG A 13 -21.51 43.60 -0.58
N ARG A 14 -21.12 44.77 -1.11
CA ARG A 14 -21.78 45.66 -2.13
C ARG A 14 -20.97 46.98 -2.21
N ASP A 15 -20.70 47.64 -3.35
CA ASP A 15 -21.63 48.15 -4.38
C ASP A 15 -20.93 48.66 -5.67
N MET A 16 -21.66 48.60 -6.81
CA MET A 16 -21.87 49.61 -7.90
C MET A 16 -20.66 50.15 -8.72
N MET A 17 -20.73 50.51 -10.03
CA MET A 17 -21.81 50.85 -10.97
C MET A 17 -21.27 50.97 -12.44
N LYS A 18 -22.13 50.61 -13.41
CA LYS A 18 -22.46 51.25 -14.73
C LYS A 18 -21.45 51.50 -15.87
N GLY A 19 -21.92 51.06 -17.06
CA GLY A 19 -21.91 51.80 -18.34
C GLY A 19 -21.06 51.13 -19.43
N GLY A 20 -21.51 50.86 -20.66
CA GLY A 20 -22.75 51.16 -21.39
C GLY A 20 -22.59 50.57 -22.81
N ILE A 21 -23.71 50.19 -23.42
CA ILE A 21 -23.82 49.55 -24.73
C ILE A 21 -23.75 50.62 -25.83
N GLY A 22 -23.09 50.31 -26.96
CA GLY A 22 -23.20 51.06 -28.21
C GLY A 22 -22.78 50.19 -29.40
N ALA A 23 -23.72 49.95 -30.31
CA ALA A 23 -23.59 49.11 -31.49
C ALA A 23 -23.55 49.93 -32.79
N ALA A 24 -23.12 49.25 -33.87
CA ALA A 24 -23.39 49.52 -35.30
C ALA A 24 -22.51 50.64 -35.96
N SER A 25 -22.07 50.62 -37.23
CA SER A 25 -22.42 49.86 -38.44
C SER A 25 -21.32 49.98 -39.54
N LEU A 26 -21.43 49.08 -40.53
CA LEU A 26 -20.80 48.97 -41.87
C LEU A 26 -20.53 50.22 -42.73
N ALA A 27 -19.48 50.13 -43.57
CA ALA A 27 -19.43 50.29 -45.07
C ALA A 27 -17.97 50.60 -45.50
N ALA A 28 -17.25 49.85 -46.35
CA ALA A 28 -17.40 49.41 -47.74
C ALA A 28 -16.76 50.37 -48.80
N ILE A 29 -15.74 49.81 -49.50
CA ILE A 29 -15.30 50.00 -50.91
C ILE A 29 -14.38 51.18 -51.29
N GLY A 30 -13.25 50.81 -51.91
CA GLY A 30 -12.46 51.66 -52.82
C GLY A 30 -11.41 50.82 -53.57
N ALA A 31 -11.65 50.55 -54.85
CA ALA A 31 -10.74 49.84 -55.76
C ALA A 31 -9.75 50.82 -56.43
N GLY A 32 -8.53 50.34 -56.73
CA GLY A 32 -7.56 51.05 -57.56
C GLY A 32 -6.44 50.11 -58.01
N ALA A 33 -6.43 49.76 -59.29
CA ALA A 33 -5.46 48.89 -59.93
C ALA A 33 -4.19 49.64 -60.37
N ALA A 34 -3.01 49.04 -60.18
CA ALA A 34 -1.82 49.26 -61.00
C ALA A 34 -0.80 48.11 -60.84
N VAL A 35 -0.39 47.53 -61.96
CA VAL A 35 0.74 46.61 -62.22
C VAL A 35 1.33 47.11 -63.56
N PRO A 36 2.65 47.07 -63.89
CA PRO A 36 3.67 46.09 -63.50
C PRO A 36 5.09 46.64 -63.18
N ALA A 37 5.90 45.83 -62.51
CA ALA A 37 7.32 45.67 -62.85
C ALA A 37 7.84 44.32 -62.34
N ALA A 38 8.32 43.50 -63.28
CA ALA A 38 8.87 42.18 -63.03
C ALA A 38 10.27 42.28 -62.40
N LEU A 39 10.49 41.54 -61.32
CA LEU A 39 11.81 41.16 -60.81
C LEU A 39 11.73 39.71 -60.35
N THR A 40 12.37 38.84 -61.12
CA THR A 40 12.57 37.43 -60.83
C THR A 40 13.50 37.27 -59.64
N ALA A 41 12.95 36.94 -58.47
CA ALA A 41 13.69 36.39 -57.34
C ALA A 41 13.17 34.97 -57.07
N ALA A 42 14.01 33.97 -57.36
CA ALA A 42 13.75 32.59 -57.00
C ALA A 42 13.65 32.50 -55.47
N SER A 43 12.42 32.44 -54.96
CA SER A 43 12.14 32.26 -53.55
C SER A 43 12.11 30.76 -53.28
N VAL A 44 13.10 30.26 -52.56
CA VAL A 44 13.04 28.94 -51.95
C VAL A 44 11.86 28.98 -50.97
N VAL A 45 10.74 28.36 -51.33
CA VAL A 45 9.62 28.15 -50.41
C VAL A 45 10.06 27.05 -49.45
N THR A 46 10.70 27.43 -48.35
CA THR A 46 10.69 26.59 -47.15
C THR A 46 9.26 26.57 -46.65
N SER A 47 8.58 25.43 -46.84
CA SER A 47 7.31 25.14 -46.19
C SER A 47 7.56 24.97 -44.68
N ALA A 48 7.71 26.09 -43.97
CA ALA A 48 7.55 26.09 -42.53
C ALA A 48 6.06 25.91 -42.27
N THR A 49 5.70 24.76 -41.70
CA THR A 49 4.38 24.60 -41.08
C THR A 49 4.16 25.75 -40.09
N PRO A 50 2.98 26.39 -40.07
CA PRO A 50 2.71 27.42 -39.08
C PRO A 50 2.88 26.81 -37.70
N ALA A 51 3.70 27.43 -36.85
CA ALA A 51 3.70 27.13 -35.43
C ALA A 51 2.26 27.29 -34.93
N GLU A 52 1.68 26.23 -34.37
CA GLU A 52 0.38 26.31 -33.72
C GLU A 52 0.44 27.44 -32.70
N ALA A 53 -0.50 28.38 -32.81
CA ALA A 53 -0.59 29.50 -31.90
C ALA A 53 -0.76 28.96 -30.48
N GLN A 54 0.23 29.21 -29.61
CA GLN A 54 0.13 28.92 -28.18
C GLN A 54 -1.15 29.57 -27.65
N GLN A 55 -2.07 28.73 -27.18
CA GLN A 55 -3.25 29.17 -26.46
C GLN A 55 -2.78 30.08 -25.33
N ALA A 56 -3.29 31.32 -25.31
CA ALA A 56 -2.97 32.27 -24.24
C ALA A 56 -3.46 31.68 -22.91
N LEU A 57 -2.52 31.31 -22.04
CA LEU A 57 -2.82 30.80 -20.71
C LEU A 57 -3.52 31.89 -19.90
N GLY A 58 -4.60 31.51 -19.20
CA GLY A 58 -5.25 32.40 -18.25
C GLY A 58 -4.27 32.86 -17.16
N PRO A 59 -4.47 34.06 -16.58
CA PRO A 59 -3.58 34.59 -15.55
C PRO A 59 -3.49 33.61 -14.37
N GLY A 60 -2.27 33.13 -14.07
CA GLY A 60 -1.98 32.24 -12.94
C GLY A 60 -1.86 30.75 -13.26
N ALA A 61 -2.17 30.30 -14.48
CA ALA A 61 -1.95 28.90 -14.87
C ALA A 61 -0.46 28.66 -15.17
N PRO A 62 0.15 27.56 -14.67
CA PRO A 62 1.53 27.23 -14.98
C PRO A 62 1.68 26.87 -16.46
N THR A 63 2.78 27.31 -17.08
CA THR A 63 3.16 26.85 -18.42
C THR A 63 3.51 25.37 -18.38
N LEU A 64 2.89 24.57 -19.25
CA LEU A 64 3.15 23.13 -19.35
C LEU A 64 4.37 22.85 -20.25
N PRO A 65 5.04 21.71 -20.07
CA PRO A 65 6.12 21.30 -20.97
C PRO A 65 5.62 21.09 -22.39
N VAL A 66 6.42 21.49 -23.38
CA VAL A 66 6.10 21.36 -24.80
C VAL A 66 6.32 19.92 -25.24
N THR A 67 5.30 19.28 -25.82
CA THR A 67 5.41 17.93 -26.41
C THR A 67 6.21 17.97 -27.71
N GLY A 68 6.64 16.82 -28.22
CA GLY A 68 7.39 16.79 -29.49
C GLY A 68 8.88 17.13 -29.37
N VAL A 69 9.37 17.56 -28.20
CA VAL A 69 10.78 17.88 -27.98
C VAL A 69 11.67 16.63 -28.05
N ALA A 70 12.90 16.81 -28.53
CA ALA A 70 13.98 15.84 -28.35
C ALA A 70 14.58 16.04 -26.96
N MET A 71 14.37 15.07 -26.06
CA MET A 71 14.79 15.21 -24.66
C MET A 71 16.28 14.88 -24.50
N HIS A 72 17.04 15.73 -23.80
CA HIS A 72 18.45 15.44 -23.51
C HIS A 72 18.57 14.16 -22.65
N PRO A 73 19.44 13.18 -23.00
CA PRO A 73 19.49 11.88 -22.31
C PRO A 73 19.73 11.96 -20.81
N GLY A 74 20.58 12.89 -20.35
CA GLY A 74 20.82 13.10 -18.93
C GLY A 74 19.60 13.62 -18.16
N TYR A 75 18.75 14.42 -18.80
CA TYR A 75 17.51 14.90 -18.20
C TYR A 75 16.48 13.78 -18.12
N ALA A 76 16.34 13.02 -19.21
CA ALA A 76 15.47 11.86 -19.27
C ALA A 76 15.83 10.78 -18.23
N ARG A 77 17.13 10.53 -17.96
CA ARG A 77 17.57 9.66 -16.85
C ARG A 77 17.06 10.14 -15.49
N THR A 78 17.21 11.43 -15.20
CA THR A 78 16.77 12.01 -13.92
C THR A 78 15.26 11.85 -13.72
N ILE A 79 14.46 12.21 -14.74
CA ILE A 79 13.01 12.06 -14.67
C ILE A 79 12.60 10.57 -14.67
N GLY A 80 13.31 9.73 -15.43
CA GLY A 80 13.09 8.28 -15.50
C GLY A 80 13.34 7.58 -14.17
N GLN A 81 14.40 7.93 -13.45
CA GLN A 81 14.63 7.39 -12.10
C GLN A 81 13.52 7.82 -11.13
N MET A 82 13.09 9.08 -11.17
CA MET A 82 11.99 9.56 -10.33
C MET A 82 10.66 8.86 -10.68
N ALA A 83 10.39 8.67 -11.97
CA ALA A 83 9.25 7.93 -12.49
C ALA A 83 9.25 6.48 -11.97
N TYR A 84 10.41 5.82 -12.02
CA TYR A 84 10.57 4.47 -11.51
C TYR A 84 10.23 4.38 -10.02
N ILE A 85 10.85 5.23 -9.19
CA ILE A 85 10.62 5.24 -7.73
C ILE A 85 9.16 5.55 -7.40
N TRP A 86 8.57 6.56 -8.04
CA TRP A 86 7.19 6.98 -7.78
C TRP A 86 6.16 5.96 -8.27
N GLY A 87 6.39 5.37 -9.44
CA GLY A 87 5.45 4.44 -10.07
C GLY A 87 5.55 3.01 -9.54
N TRP A 88 6.68 2.63 -8.92
CA TRP A 88 6.93 1.25 -8.47
C TRP A 88 5.78 0.67 -7.61
N PRO A 89 5.27 1.35 -6.56
CA PRO A 89 4.17 0.81 -5.75
C PRO A 89 2.86 0.65 -6.53
N ILE A 90 2.59 1.54 -7.48
CA ILE A 90 1.35 1.54 -8.29
C ILE A 90 1.43 0.42 -9.33
N VAL A 91 2.57 0.25 -10.00
CA VAL A 91 2.79 -0.87 -10.93
C VAL A 91 2.73 -2.21 -10.19
N ASN A 92 3.30 -2.30 -8.98
CA ASN A 92 3.13 -3.47 -8.11
C ASN A 92 1.65 -3.73 -7.84
N MET A 93 0.88 -2.69 -7.48
CA MET A 93 -0.56 -2.81 -7.25
C MET A 93 -1.32 -3.33 -8.48
N LEU A 94 -1.04 -2.76 -9.66
CA LEU A 94 -1.67 -3.15 -10.92
C LEU A 94 -1.37 -4.60 -11.28
N ASN A 95 -0.14 -5.06 -11.10
CA ASN A 95 0.26 -6.44 -11.41
C ASN A 95 -0.34 -7.45 -10.42
N ARG A 96 -0.40 -7.12 -9.13
CA ARG A 96 -1.11 -7.94 -8.14
C ARG A 96 -2.60 -8.04 -8.48
N ARG A 97 -3.24 -6.91 -8.78
CA ARG A 97 -4.63 -6.89 -9.23
C ARG A 97 -4.82 -7.79 -10.45
N ALA A 98 -4.02 -7.57 -11.50
CA ALA A 98 -4.15 -8.28 -12.77
C ALA A 98 -4.02 -9.80 -12.62
N LYS A 99 -3.19 -10.25 -11.67
CA LYS A 99 -3.00 -11.67 -11.34
C LYS A 99 -4.12 -12.23 -10.47
N VAL A 100 -4.45 -11.56 -9.37
CA VAL A 100 -5.42 -12.05 -8.36
C VAL A 100 -6.82 -12.14 -8.95
N THR A 101 -7.23 -11.16 -9.76
CA THR A 101 -8.59 -11.11 -10.32
C THR A 101 -8.85 -12.12 -11.45
N GLN A 102 -7.86 -12.93 -11.85
CA GLN A 102 -8.06 -14.05 -12.80
C GLN A 102 -8.67 -15.28 -12.15
N ALA A 103 -8.80 -15.30 -10.81
CA ALA A 103 -9.41 -16.41 -10.11
C ALA A 103 -10.86 -16.63 -10.61
N PRO A 104 -11.26 -17.89 -10.89
CA PRO A 104 -12.61 -18.19 -11.38
C PRO A 104 -13.69 -18.01 -10.30
N TYR A 105 -13.31 -18.08 -9.03
CA TYR A 105 -14.15 -17.89 -7.86
C TYR A 105 -13.30 -17.44 -6.67
N ALA A 106 -13.91 -16.92 -5.61
CA ALA A 106 -13.19 -16.56 -4.38
C ALA A 106 -12.72 -17.81 -3.63
N GLY A 107 -11.46 -17.86 -3.22
CA GLY A 107 -10.88 -19.01 -2.52
C GLY A 107 -9.36 -18.90 -2.39
N LEU A 108 -8.68 -20.04 -2.27
CA LEU A 108 -7.22 -20.10 -2.14
C LEU A 108 -6.56 -20.61 -3.43
N LEU A 109 -5.56 -19.87 -3.92
CA LEU A 109 -4.70 -20.32 -5.02
C LEU A 109 -3.64 -21.28 -4.46
N GLY A 110 -3.68 -22.53 -4.90
CA GLY A 110 -2.77 -23.58 -4.45
C GLY A 110 -2.87 -23.90 -2.96
N GLY A 111 -3.99 -23.55 -2.31
CA GLY A 111 -4.17 -23.68 -0.85
C GLY A 111 -3.38 -22.66 -0.02
N LEU A 112 -2.70 -21.69 -0.66
CA LEU A 112 -1.81 -20.74 0.03
C LEU A 112 -2.40 -19.33 0.07
N SER A 113 -2.60 -18.72 -1.09
CA SER A 113 -2.89 -17.29 -1.16
C SER A 113 -4.37 -17.02 -1.43
N PRO A 114 -5.04 -16.14 -0.65
CA PRO A 114 -6.39 -15.72 -0.97
C PRO A 114 -6.45 -15.01 -2.32
N VAL A 115 -7.36 -15.46 -3.18
CA VAL A 115 -7.64 -14.86 -4.48
C VAL A 115 -9.13 -14.81 -4.74
N ALA A 116 -9.56 -13.86 -5.56
CA ALA A 116 -10.96 -13.75 -5.94
C ALA A 116 -11.12 -12.97 -7.26
N PRO A 117 -12.22 -13.22 -7.99
CA PRO A 117 -12.65 -12.33 -9.07
C PRO A 117 -12.75 -10.88 -8.57
N ARG A 118 -12.63 -9.94 -9.52
CA ARG A 118 -12.84 -8.52 -9.24
C ARG A 118 -14.18 -8.28 -8.52
N GLY A 119 -14.18 -7.45 -7.49
CA GLY A 119 -15.39 -7.12 -6.72
C GLY A 119 -15.64 -8.02 -5.51
N GLN A 120 -14.78 -9.02 -5.27
CA GLN A 120 -14.89 -9.98 -4.18
C GLN A 120 -13.58 -10.10 -3.39
N VAL A 121 -13.64 -10.80 -2.26
CA VAL A 121 -12.49 -11.13 -1.41
C VAL A 121 -12.45 -12.65 -1.24
N GLY A 122 -11.26 -13.23 -1.36
CA GLY A 122 -10.99 -14.58 -0.86
C GLY A 122 -10.50 -14.48 0.59
N MET A 123 -10.84 -15.45 1.43
CA MET A 123 -10.39 -15.52 2.82
C MET A 123 -9.60 -16.81 3.07
N LEU A 124 -8.53 -16.69 3.86
CA LEU A 124 -8.01 -17.81 4.63
C LEU A 124 -9.05 -18.25 5.67
N HIS A 125 -8.91 -19.48 6.15
CA HIS A 125 -9.66 -20.00 7.29
C HIS A 125 -8.73 -20.39 8.46
N ASP A 126 -7.43 -20.16 8.33
CA ASP A 126 -6.42 -20.29 9.38
C ASP A 126 -5.25 -19.33 9.07
N TYR A 127 -4.14 -19.40 9.80
CA TYR A 127 -2.95 -18.63 9.49
C TYR A 127 -2.38 -18.96 8.11
N ILE A 128 -1.75 -17.97 7.51
CA ILE A 128 -1.07 -18.14 6.23
C ILE A 128 0.05 -19.19 6.38
N GLU A 129 0.14 -20.07 5.39
CA GLU A 129 1.15 -21.12 5.37
C GLU A 129 2.57 -20.53 5.20
N PRO A 130 3.58 -21.05 5.92
CA PRO A 130 4.96 -20.54 5.88
C PRO A 130 5.65 -20.58 4.52
N SER A 131 5.14 -21.39 3.59
CA SER A 131 5.68 -21.57 2.23
C SER A 131 5.16 -20.53 1.23
N GLU A 132 4.34 -19.58 1.66
CA GLU A 132 3.85 -18.50 0.80
C GLU A 132 4.99 -17.56 0.36
N THR A 133 4.89 -17.02 -0.85
CA THR A 133 5.88 -16.08 -1.43
C THR A 133 5.20 -14.88 -2.12
N PHE A 134 3.94 -14.62 -1.80
CA PHE A 134 3.13 -13.57 -2.42
C PHE A 134 3.49 -12.19 -1.88
N VAL A 135 3.79 -12.08 -0.58
CA VAL A 135 4.19 -10.84 0.09
C VAL A 135 5.43 -11.08 0.97
N THR A 136 6.31 -10.10 1.08
CA THR A 136 7.40 -10.10 2.08
C THR A 136 6.87 -9.78 3.49
N CYS A 137 7.48 -10.40 4.49
CA CYS A 137 7.12 -10.27 5.91
C CYS A 137 5.62 -10.54 6.22
N PRO A 138 5.04 -11.67 5.76
CA PRO A 138 3.71 -12.11 6.21
C PRO A 138 3.68 -12.27 7.72
N ASN A 139 2.54 -12.20 8.38
CA ASN A 139 2.46 -12.61 9.79
C ASN A 139 1.45 -13.72 10.03
N GLN A 140 1.62 -14.40 11.15
CA GLN A 140 0.69 -15.41 11.63
C GLN A 140 0.01 -14.92 12.91
N ASP A 141 -0.48 -13.67 12.91
CA ASP A 141 -1.21 -13.12 14.04
C ASP A 141 -2.72 -12.98 13.76
N VAL A 142 -3.10 -13.02 12.49
CA VAL A 142 -4.48 -12.85 12.03
C VAL A 142 -4.78 -13.79 10.86
N VAL A 143 -6.07 -14.08 10.65
CA VAL A 143 -6.58 -14.69 9.43
C VAL A 143 -6.84 -13.60 8.40
N TYR A 144 -6.30 -13.77 7.19
CA TYR A 144 -6.33 -12.78 6.11
C TYR A 144 -7.41 -13.04 5.09
N GLY A 145 -7.89 -11.96 4.47
CA GLY A 145 -8.39 -12.01 3.11
C GLY A 145 -7.61 -11.13 2.15
N LEU A 146 -7.89 -11.28 0.88
CA LEU A 146 -7.41 -10.39 -0.17
C LEU A 146 -8.48 -10.24 -1.26
N GLY A 147 -8.69 -9.00 -1.69
CA GLY A 147 -9.54 -8.68 -2.83
C GLY A 147 -9.09 -7.41 -3.54
N PHE A 148 -9.52 -7.29 -4.79
CA PHE A 148 -9.26 -6.14 -5.66
C PHE A 148 -10.53 -5.68 -6.35
N PHE A 149 -10.68 -4.37 -6.49
CA PHE A 149 -11.91 -3.72 -6.93
C PHE A 149 -11.62 -2.64 -7.97
N GLU A 150 -12.63 -2.38 -8.81
CA GLU A 150 -12.72 -1.20 -9.67
C GLU A 150 -14.03 -0.50 -9.30
N LEU A 151 -13.94 0.45 -8.37
CA LEU A 151 -15.10 0.94 -7.64
C LEU A 151 -15.95 1.95 -8.43
N ASP A 152 -15.41 2.53 -9.51
CA ASP A 152 -16.20 3.35 -10.44
C ASP A 152 -16.98 2.47 -11.43
N ASP A 153 -16.44 1.32 -11.82
CA ASP A 153 -17.13 0.33 -12.64
C ASP A 153 -18.25 -0.37 -11.86
N GLU A 154 -17.93 -0.85 -10.66
CA GLU A 154 -18.84 -1.62 -9.83
C GLU A 154 -18.56 -1.41 -8.33
N PRO A 155 -19.41 -0.66 -7.61
CA PRO A 155 -19.33 -0.54 -6.15
C PRO A 155 -19.45 -1.90 -5.45
N VAL A 156 -18.78 -2.03 -4.31
CA VAL A 156 -18.67 -3.31 -3.58
C VAL A 156 -19.26 -3.16 -2.19
N VAL A 157 -20.09 -4.11 -1.78
CA VAL A 157 -20.57 -4.22 -0.39
C VAL A 157 -19.57 -5.04 0.41
N ALA A 158 -19.05 -4.45 1.48
CA ALA A 158 -18.29 -5.11 2.53
C ALA A 158 -19.22 -5.49 3.69
N GLN A 159 -19.38 -6.79 3.94
CA GLN A 159 -20.15 -7.29 5.06
C GLN A 159 -19.28 -7.44 6.30
N VAL A 160 -19.72 -6.85 7.42
CA VAL A 160 -19.03 -6.91 8.71
C VAL A 160 -19.90 -7.69 9.71
N PRO A 161 -19.47 -8.89 10.16
CA PRO A 161 -20.17 -9.62 11.21
C PRO A 161 -19.95 -9.00 12.59
N ASP A 162 -20.69 -9.50 13.58
CA ASP A 162 -20.46 -9.14 14.98
C ASP A 162 -19.28 -9.93 15.57
N PHE A 163 -18.13 -9.28 15.60
CA PHE A 163 -16.91 -9.84 16.19
C PHE A 163 -16.85 -9.73 17.72
N GLY A 164 -17.84 -9.10 18.37
CA GLY A 164 -17.81 -8.83 19.81
C GLY A 164 -16.54 -8.08 20.21
N ASP A 165 -15.77 -8.65 21.15
CA ASP A 165 -14.53 -8.07 21.64
C ASP A 165 -13.26 -8.47 20.89
N ARG A 166 -13.37 -9.38 19.92
CA ARG A 166 -12.24 -9.80 19.09
C ARG A 166 -11.68 -8.62 18.30
N PHE A 167 -10.36 -8.52 18.22
CA PHE A 167 -9.72 -7.56 17.32
C PHE A 167 -9.95 -7.96 15.86
N TRP A 168 -10.35 -7.00 15.06
CA TRP A 168 -10.47 -7.15 13.61
C TRP A 168 -10.28 -5.80 12.92
N LEU A 169 -9.84 -5.85 11.67
CA LEU A 169 -9.62 -4.68 10.84
C LEU A 169 -9.83 -5.06 9.37
N TYR A 170 -10.60 -4.28 8.62
CA TYR A 170 -10.65 -4.37 7.17
C TYR A 170 -9.84 -3.20 6.62
N SER A 171 -8.58 -3.45 6.30
CA SER A 171 -7.74 -2.41 5.71
C SER A 171 -8.07 -2.28 4.24
N LEU A 172 -8.41 -1.07 3.81
CA LEU A 172 -8.84 -0.74 2.45
C LEU A 172 -7.80 0.19 1.84
N TYR A 173 -7.15 -0.23 0.76
CA TYR A 173 -6.05 0.50 0.12
C TYR A 173 -6.49 1.04 -1.23
N ASP A 174 -6.17 2.29 -1.51
CA ASP A 174 -6.34 2.88 -2.83
C ASP A 174 -5.22 2.41 -3.78
N ALA A 175 -5.23 2.88 -5.03
CA ALA A 175 -4.22 2.53 -6.03
C ALA A 175 -2.79 2.96 -5.64
N ARG A 176 -2.65 3.93 -4.74
CA ARG A 176 -1.38 4.45 -4.22
C ARG A 176 -0.88 3.67 -3.01
N THR A 177 -1.64 2.69 -2.53
CA THR A 177 -1.44 1.98 -1.25
C THR A 177 -1.67 2.84 -0.02
N ASP A 178 -2.27 4.02 -0.17
CA ASP A 178 -2.81 4.78 0.95
C ASP A 178 -4.07 4.08 1.45
N GLN A 179 -4.19 3.93 2.75
CA GLN A 179 -5.38 3.34 3.33
C GLN A 179 -6.49 4.38 3.36
N PHE A 180 -7.68 4.03 2.90
CA PHE A 180 -8.90 4.83 2.97
C PHE A 180 -9.94 4.18 3.90
N GLY A 181 -10.91 4.98 4.36
CA GLY A 181 -11.95 4.49 5.29
C GLY A 181 -11.47 4.18 6.71
N GLN A 182 -12.42 3.82 7.58
CA GLN A 182 -12.22 3.50 9.00
C GLN A 182 -13.10 2.30 9.38
N LEU A 183 -12.67 1.09 9.02
CA LEU A 183 -13.47 -0.12 9.13
C LEU A 183 -12.76 -1.16 9.99
N GLY A 184 -13.06 -1.18 11.30
CA GLY A 184 -12.41 -2.07 12.25
C GLY A 184 -12.76 -1.79 13.71
N LYS A 185 -12.33 -2.70 14.59
CA LYS A 185 -12.47 -2.56 16.05
C LYS A 185 -11.90 -1.22 16.59
N PRO A 186 -10.75 -0.70 16.11
CA PRO A 186 -10.22 0.57 16.60
C PRO A 186 -11.14 1.78 16.43
N TYR A 187 -12.08 1.71 15.48
CA TYR A 187 -12.98 2.81 15.13
C TYR A 187 -14.38 2.66 15.74
N GLY A 188 -14.62 1.63 16.55
CA GLY A 188 -15.96 1.33 17.06
C GLY A 188 -16.95 0.98 15.95
N THR A 189 -16.45 0.45 14.82
CA THR A 189 -17.27 0.06 13.68
C THR A 189 -18.30 -0.99 14.11
N ARG A 190 -19.57 -0.78 13.74
CA ARG A 190 -20.68 -1.67 14.09
C ARG A 190 -20.85 -2.76 13.02
N PRO A 191 -21.45 -3.91 13.36
CA PRO A 191 -21.82 -4.92 12.36
C PRO A 191 -22.79 -4.35 11.32
N GLY A 192 -22.72 -4.84 10.08
CA GLY A 192 -23.63 -4.46 9.00
C GLY A 192 -22.95 -4.42 7.63
N PHE A 193 -23.56 -3.68 6.70
CA PHE A 193 -23.13 -3.61 5.30
C PHE A 193 -22.54 -2.24 4.98
N TYR A 194 -21.30 -2.19 4.51
CA TYR A 194 -20.61 -0.96 4.16
C TYR A 194 -20.40 -0.93 2.65
N LEU A 195 -20.80 0.17 2.00
CA LEU A 195 -20.66 0.29 0.55
C LEU A 195 -19.35 0.99 0.21
N LEU A 196 -18.45 0.28 -0.45
CA LEU A 196 -17.23 0.82 -1.03
C LEU A 196 -17.55 1.42 -2.41
N VAL A 197 -17.17 2.68 -2.62
CA VAL A 197 -17.42 3.41 -3.86
C VAL A 197 -16.16 4.12 -4.35
N GLY A 198 -16.05 4.32 -5.65
CA GLY A 198 -14.96 5.07 -6.26
C GLY A 198 -15.16 6.59 -6.14
N PRO A 199 -14.19 7.37 -6.62
CA PRO A 199 -14.23 8.84 -6.57
C PRO A 199 -15.48 9.41 -7.26
N ASP A 200 -15.98 8.79 -8.32
CA ASP A 200 -17.03 9.36 -9.18
C ASP A 200 -18.45 9.04 -8.71
N TRP A 201 -18.61 8.26 -7.63
CA TRP A 201 -19.94 7.91 -7.13
C TRP A 201 -20.73 9.13 -6.65
N ASP A 202 -21.86 9.41 -7.29
CA ASP A 202 -22.73 10.55 -7.01
C ASP A 202 -24.16 10.14 -6.57
N ARG A 203 -24.42 8.83 -6.48
CA ARG A 203 -25.76 8.30 -6.18
C ARG A 203 -26.03 8.26 -4.67
N LEU A 204 -27.31 8.19 -4.33
CA LEU A 204 -27.76 8.07 -2.93
C LEU A 204 -27.35 6.71 -2.33
N LYS A 205 -27.14 6.70 -1.01
CA LYS A 205 -26.89 5.48 -0.24
C LYS A 205 -28.09 4.52 -0.36
N PRO A 206 -27.90 3.27 -0.85
CA PRO A 206 -28.96 2.28 -0.89
C PRO A 206 -29.51 1.98 0.51
N ALA A 207 -30.82 1.70 0.60
CA ALA A 207 -31.44 1.28 1.86
C ALA A 207 -30.80 -0.03 2.36
N GLY A 208 -30.58 -0.16 3.67
CA GLY A 208 -29.91 -1.32 4.27
C GLY A 208 -28.38 -1.22 4.35
N ILE A 209 -27.76 -0.28 3.62
CA ILE A 209 -26.32 0.03 3.79
C ILE A 209 -26.11 0.88 5.05
N THR A 210 -25.25 0.40 5.94
CA THR A 210 -24.82 1.08 7.16
C THR A 210 -24.16 2.41 6.82
N ASP A 211 -23.11 2.40 6.01
CA ASP A 211 -22.39 3.60 5.59
C ASP A 211 -21.70 3.45 4.24
N ILE A 212 -21.32 4.59 3.63
CA ILE A 212 -20.53 4.64 2.41
C ILE A 212 -19.07 4.95 2.77
N ILE A 213 -18.15 4.18 2.22
CA ILE A 213 -16.72 4.41 2.31
C ILE A 213 -16.21 4.71 0.90
N ARG A 214 -15.69 5.93 0.70
CA ARG A 214 -15.21 6.39 -0.61
C ARG A 214 -13.70 6.21 -0.72
N SER A 215 -13.28 5.53 -1.78
CA SER A 215 -11.89 5.49 -2.24
C SER A 215 -11.57 6.75 -3.05
N PRO A 216 -10.37 7.33 -2.93
CA PRO A 216 -9.92 8.42 -3.80
C PRO A 216 -9.59 7.95 -5.23
N THR A 217 -9.51 6.64 -5.48
CA THR A 217 -9.20 6.05 -6.80
C THR A 217 -10.19 4.93 -7.13
N SER A 218 -10.42 4.65 -8.43
CA SER A 218 -11.24 3.50 -8.86
C SER A 218 -10.66 2.19 -8.35
N LEU A 219 -9.37 1.96 -8.63
CA LEU A 219 -8.67 0.78 -8.15
C LEU A 219 -8.56 0.83 -6.63
N ALA A 220 -9.01 -0.23 -5.98
CA ALA A 220 -8.86 -0.42 -4.55
C ALA A 220 -8.57 -1.90 -4.22
N SER A 221 -8.03 -2.14 -3.03
CA SER A 221 -7.85 -3.47 -2.46
C SER A 221 -8.40 -3.52 -1.04
N ALA A 222 -8.91 -4.67 -0.62
CA ALA A 222 -9.22 -4.94 0.78
C ALA A 222 -8.42 -6.12 1.31
N ILE A 223 -7.93 -5.98 2.53
CA ILE A 223 -7.29 -7.04 3.30
C ILE A 223 -7.96 -7.09 4.68
N PRO A 224 -9.03 -7.89 4.82
CA PRO A 224 -9.57 -8.24 6.12
C PRO A 224 -8.52 -8.96 6.98
N ARG A 225 -8.46 -8.61 8.26
CA ARG A 225 -7.55 -9.16 9.27
C ARG A 225 -8.35 -9.46 10.52
N ILE A 226 -8.45 -10.73 10.88
CA ILE A 226 -9.23 -11.20 12.03
C ILE A 226 -8.27 -11.88 13.00
N PHE A 227 -8.16 -11.35 14.22
CA PHE A 227 -7.28 -11.92 15.23
C PHE A 227 -7.77 -13.30 15.66
N GLN A 228 -6.86 -14.26 15.74
CA GLN A 228 -7.09 -15.55 16.38
C GLN A 228 -5.89 -15.86 17.29
N THR A 229 -6.06 -16.79 18.24
CA THR A 229 -4.98 -17.22 19.14
C THR A 229 -4.35 -18.55 18.67
N ASP A 230 -3.38 -19.09 19.40
CA ASP A 230 -2.89 -20.46 19.16
C ASP A 230 -3.76 -21.52 19.90
N VAL A 231 -4.86 -21.10 20.56
CA VAL A 231 -5.75 -21.97 21.34
C VAL A 231 -6.83 -22.59 20.44
N SER A 232 -6.92 -23.92 20.42
CA SER A 232 -7.87 -24.67 19.57
C SER A 232 -9.33 -24.21 19.70
N ASP A 233 -9.78 -23.90 20.91
CA ASP A 233 -11.17 -23.47 21.15
C ASP A 233 -11.45 -22.11 20.49
N ASP A 234 -10.50 -21.18 20.55
CA ASP A 234 -10.60 -19.88 19.88
C ASP A 234 -10.63 -20.03 18.36
N ASN A 235 -9.76 -20.90 17.83
CA ASN A 235 -9.66 -21.18 16.40
C ASN A 235 -10.95 -21.77 15.83
N GLN A 236 -11.68 -22.56 16.61
CA GLN A 236 -13.00 -23.07 16.22
C GLN A 236 -14.09 -21.99 16.37
N ALA A 237 -14.05 -21.22 17.46
CA ALA A 237 -15.05 -20.19 17.74
C ALA A 237 -15.04 -19.03 16.73
N VAL A 238 -13.89 -18.75 16.10
CA VAL A 238 -13.76 -17.68 15.10
C VAL A 238 -14.27 -18.06 13.71
N GLN A 239 -14.39 -19.36 13.38
CA GLN A 239 -14.76 -19.82 12.03
C GLN A 239 -16.13 -19.28 11.56
N PRO A 240 -17.21 -19.31 12.36
CA PRO A 240 -18.49 -18.76 11.91
C PRO A 240 -18.43 -17.25 11.60
N LEU A 241 -17.50 -16.52 12.24
CA LEU A 241 -17.29 -15.09 11.97
C LEU A 241 -16.48 -14.88 10.70
N ILE A 242 -15.40 -15.64 10.49
CA ILE A 242 -14.61 -15.62 9.24
C ILE A 242 -15.50 -15.94 8.03
N ASN A 243 -16.40 -16.93 8.16
CA ASN A 243 -17.34 -17.30 7.11
C ASN A 243 -18.33 -16.19 6.74
N GLN A 244 -18.50 -15.17 7.59
CA GLN A 244 -19.34 -14.01 7.33
C GLN A 244 -18.55 -12.77 6.85
N VAL A 245 -17.23 -12.90 6.69
CA VAL A 245 -16.40 -11.87 6.03
C VAL A 245 -16.56 -12.04 4.53
N VAL A 246 -17.49 -11.30 3.94
CA VAL A 246 -17.83 -11.42 2.52
C VAL A 246 -17.88 -10.06 1.86
N PHE A 247 -17.26 -9.95 0.69
CA PHE A 247 -17.31 -8.78 -0.18
C PHE A 247 -17.95 -9.20 -1.49
N TYR A 248 -18.89 -8.40 -2.00
CA TYR A 248 -19.59 -8.70 -3.24
C TYR A 248 -20.09 -7.44 -3.95
N PRO A 249 -20.27 -7.49 -5.28
CA PRO A 249 -20.84 -6.38 -6.05
C PRO A 249 -22.17 -5.84 -5.51
N LEU A 250 -22.37 -4.52 -5.55
CA LEU A 250 -23.62 -3.87 -5.12
C LEU A 250 -24.85 -4.41 -5.85
N LYS A 251 -24.72 -4.84 -7.11
CA LYS A 251 -25.82 -5.45 -7.87
C LYS A 251 -26.38 -6.73 -7.24
N GLU A 252 -25.63 -7.37 -6.36
CA GLU A 252 -26.04 -8.59 -5.64
C GLU A 252 -26.56 -8.31 -4.22
N PHE A 253 -26.69 -7.03 -3.84
CA PHE A 253 -27.11 -6.64 -2.50
C PHE A 253 -28.62 -6.83 -2.30
N THR A 254 -28.99 -7.70 -1.37
CA THR A 254 -30.37 -7.99 -0.98
C THR A 254 -30.73 -7.45 0.40
N GLY A 255 -29.75 -7.00 1.18
CA GLY A 255 -29.91 -6.67 2.61
C GLY A 255 -29.81 -7.88 3.55
N GLU A 256 -29.64 -9.10 3.01
CA GLU A 256 -29.45 -10.32 3.79
C GLU A 256 -27.97 -10.66 3.95
N ALA A 257 -27.58 -11.18 5.13
CA ALA A 257 -26.20 -11.58 5.38
C ALA A 257 -25.85 -12.83 4.57
N LYS A 258 -24.66 -12.82 3.96
CA LYS A 258 -24.08 -13.93 3.21
C LYS A 258 -23.05 -14.68 4.06
N THR A 259 -22.95 -15.98 3.85
CA THR A 259 -21.96 -16.84 4.51
C THR A 259 -21.29 -17.72 3.46
N ILE A 260 -19.96 -17.79 3.51
CA ILE A 260 -19.15 -18.70 2.69
C ILE A 260 -18.38 -19.59 3.64
N GLU A 261 -18.53 -20.92 3.51
CA GLU A 261 -17.77 -21.88 4.29
C GLU A 261 -16.35 -22.03 3.71
N TRP A 262 -15.46 -21.08 4.01
CA TRP A 262 -14.14 -20.96 3.39
C TRP A 262 -13.31 -22.25 3.49
N ALA A 263 -13.34 -22.91 4.65
CA ALA A 263 -12.64 -24.18 4.91
C ALA A 263 -13.15 -25.38 4.09
N LYS A 264 -14.31 -25.27 3.43
CA LYS A 264 -14.89 -26.33 2.58
C LYS A 264 -14.72 -26.05 1.08
N LEU A 265 -14.18 -24.90 0.71
CA LEU A 265 -13.95 -24.59 -0.71
C LEU A 265 -12.84 -25.47 -1.27
N THR A 266 -12.98 -25.82 -2.54
CA THR A 266 -11.91 -26.50 -3.27
C THR A 266 -10.88 -25.48 -3.71
N ASP A 267 -9.61 -25.74 -3.38
CA ASP A 267 -8.50 -24.90 -3.79
C ASP A 267 -8.45 -24.72 -5.31
N ILE A 268 -8.12 -23.52 -5.73
CA ILE A 268 -7.89 -23.19 -7.12
C ILE A 268 -6.50 -23.73 -7.49
N PRO A 269 -6.37 -24.55 -8.55
CA PRO A 269 -5.06 -25.06 -8.95
C PRO A 269 -4.09 -23.91 -9.24
N ALA A 270 -2.91 -23.95 -8.62
CA ALA A 270 -1.80 -23.07 -8.98
C ALA A 270 -0.96 -23.74 -10.07
N PRO A 271 -0.40 -22.97 -11.04
CA PRO A 271 0.69 -23.48 -11.87
C PRO A 271 1.79 -24.03 -10.97
N PRO A 272 2.49 -25.11 -11.37
CA PRO A 272 3.68 -25.55 -10.66
C PRO A 272 4.60 -24.33 -10.45
N LEU A 273 5.12 -24.16 -9.24
CA LEU A 273 6.21 -23.21 -9.02
C LEU A 273 7.34 -23.68 -9.94
N ASN A 274 7.53 -23.00 -11.08
CA ASN A 274 8.53 -23.36 -12.06
C ASN A 274 9.91 -23.14 -11.43
N GLY A 275 10.46 -24.19 -10.82
CA GLY A 275 11.76 -24.19 -10.15
C GLY A 275 11.67 -24.08 -8.63
N GLY A 276 11.30 -25.17 -7.94
CA GLY A 276 11.23 -25.22 -6.48
C GLY A 276 10.21 -24.23 -5.90
N ALA A 277 10.04 -24.20 -4.59
CA ALA A 277 9.62 -22.95 -3.98
C ALA A 277 10.61 -21.89 -4.47
N THR A 278 10.17 -20.83 -5.16
CA THR A 278 11.09 -19.74 -5.44
C THR A 278 11.57 -19.25 -4.09
N ASP A 279 12.86 -19.30 -3.87
CA ASP A 279 13.56 -18.87 -2.65
C ASP A 279 13.43 -17.35 -2.41
N ALA A 280 12.41 -16.67 -2.92
CA ALA A 280 12.22 -15.23 -2.82
C ALA A 280 10.75 -14.86 -3.10
N GLU A 281 10.37 -13.64 -2.71
CA GLU A 281 9.07 -13.05 -3.05
C GLU A 281 8.82 -13.07 -4.57
N THR A 282 7.55 -13.24 -4.94
CA THR A 282 7.07 -13.01 -6.30
C THR A 282 7.50 -11.62 -6.79
N LYS A 283 8.19 -11.59 -7.94
CA LYS A 283 8.62 -10.33 -8.57
C LYS A 283 7.44 -9.62 -9.24
N TRP A 284 6.84 -8.66 -8.54
CA TRP A 284 5.67 -7.90 -9.01
C TRP A 284 6.01 -6.74 -9.95
N VAL A 285 7.23 -6.23 -9.92
CA VAL A 285 7.70 -5.16 -10.81
C VAL A 285 8.95 -5.64 -11.53
N THR A 286 8.91 -5.59 -12.86
CA THR A 286 10.02 -6.00 -13.72
C THR A 286 10.58 -4.73 -14.36
N PRO A 287 11.82 -4.30 -14.02
CA PRO A 287 12.38 -3.03 -14.51
C PRO A 287 12.41 -2.95 -16.04
N GLU A 288 12.63 -4.09 -16.71
CA GLU A 288 12.68 -4.20 -18.17
C GLU A 288 11.35 -3.83 -18.85
N THR A 289 10.23 -4.06 -18.18
CA THR A 289 8.88 -3.80 -18.73
C THR A 289 8.13 -2.72 -17.95
N PHE A 290 8.80 -2.01 -17.04
CA PHE A 290 8.17 -1.01 -16.19
C PHE A 290 7.60 0.16 -17.00
N PHE A 291 8.37 0.73 -17.91
CA PHE A 291 7.94 1.89 -18.69
C PHE A 291 6.83 1.58 -19.68
N ASP A 292 6.60 0.30 -19.99
CA ASP A 292 5.44 -0.14 -20.78
C ASP A 292 4.14 -0.06 -19.97
N GLN A 293 4.22 -0.14 -18.64
CA GLN A 293 3.08 -0.07 -17.71
C GLN A 293 2.94 1.31 -17.04
N PHE A 294 3.96 2.15 -17.13
CA PHE A 294 4.00 3.41 -16.39
C PHE A 294 2.91 4.41 -16.83
N GLY A 295 2.54 4.39 -18.11
CA GLY A 295 1.40 5.16 -18.62
C GLY A 295 0.10 4.80 -17.92
N ASP A 296 -0.18 3.51 -17.74
CA ASP A 296 -1.36 3.01 -17.03
C ASP A 296 -1.32 3.39 -15.54
N ALA A 297 -0.13 3.33 -14.92
CA ALA A 297 0.03 3.77 -13.53
C ALA A 297 -0.34 5.24 -13.33
N ILE A 298 0.11 6.14 -14.21
CA ILE A 298 -0.25 7.56 -14.17
C ILE A 298 -1.73 7.77 -14.48
N ALA A 299 -2.30 7.02 -15.42
CA ALA A 299 -3.71 7.13 -15.78
C ALA A 299 -4.65 6.62 -14.67
N SER A 300 -4.17 5.72 -13.80
CA SER A 300 -4.97 5.10 -12.74
C SER A 300 -5.23 5.99 -11.52
N VAL A 301 -4.57 7.15 -11.43
CA VAL A 301 -4.64 8.06 -10.28
C VAL A 301 -4.62 9.52 -10.73
N ASP A 302 -5.37 10.37 -10.03
CA ASP A 302 -5.23 11.82 -10.17
C ASP A 302 -3.96 12.31 -9.45
N PRO A 303 -3.32 13.40 -9.93
CA PRO A 303 -2.23 14.02 -9.20
C PRO A 303 -2.75 14.56 -7.86
N LEU A 304 -2.03 14.26 -6.78
CA LEU A 304 -2.24 14.95 -5.51
C LEU A 304 -1.88 16.44 -5.64
N PRO A 305 -2.38 17.32 -4.76
CA PRO A 305 -1.98 18.73 -4.77
C PRO A 305 -0.45 18.88 -4.75
N GLY A 306 0.10 19.50 -5.80
CA GLY A 306 1.55 19.67 -6.01
C GLY A 306 2.20 18.64 -6.95
N GLU A 307 1.55 17.50 -7.23
CA GLU A 307 2.04 16.50 -8.20
C GLU A 307 1.78 16.89 -9.65
N GLU A 308 1.00 17.94 -9.94
CA GLU A 308 0.60 18.30 -11.31
C GLU A 308 1.83 18.55 -12.20
N ALA A 309 2.86 19.20 -11.64
CA ALA A 309 4.13 19.43 -12.34
C ALA A 309 4.90 18.12 -12.58
N LEU A 310 4.91 17.21 -11.61
CA LEU A 310 5.57 15.91 -11.72
C LEU A 310 4.91 15.06 -12.82
N PHE A 311 3.59 15.01 -12.83
CA PHE A 311 2.81 14.32 -13.87
C PHE A 311 3.06 14.92 -15.25
N ALA A 312 3.15 16.24 -15.37
CA ALA A 312 3.50 16.89 -16.63
C ALA A 312 4.88 16.47 -17.14
N GLN A 313 5.88 16.33 -16.26
CA GLN A 313 7.21 15.83 -16.64
C GLN A 313 7.20 14.36 -17.02
N PHE A 314 6.44 13.52 -16.31
CA PHE A 314 6.32 12.10 -16.66
C PHE A 314 5.64 11.90 -18.01
N ARG A 315 4.58 12.65 -18.31
CA ARG A 315 3.93 12.59 -19.63
C ARG A 315 4.86 13.06 -20.74
N LEU A 316 5.65 14.10 -20.50
CA LEU A 316 6.67 14.54 -21.45
C LEU A 316 7.73 13.44 -21.69
N LEU A 317 8.16 12.75 -20.63
CA LEU A 317 9.12 11.65 -20.73
C LEU A 317 8.57 10.51 -21.60
N LEU A 318 7.32 10.11 -21.37
CA LEU A 318 6.66 9.06 -22.15
C LEU A 318 6.49 9.46 -23.62
N ASP A 319 6.04 10.68 -23.90
CA ASP A 319 5.93 11.23 -25.27
C ASP A 319 7.28 11.24 -26.01
N ALA A 320 8.37 11.60 -25.31
CA ALA A 320 9.71 11.57 -25.90
C ALA A 320 10.18 10.13 -26.17
N ALA A 321 9.95 9.21 -25.24
CA ALA A 321 10.38 7.82 -25.34
C ALA A 321 9.63 7.02 -26.41
N GLU A 322 8.36 7.34 -26.68
CA GLU A 322 7.58 6.72 -27.75
C GLU A 322 8.17 7.00 -29.14
N ARG A 323 8.80 8.17 -29.31
CA ARG A 323 9.36 8.64 -30.59
C ARG A 323 10.85 8.32 -30.76
N ASP A 324 11.51 7.87 -29.70
CA ASP A 324 12.96 7.64 -29.66
C ASP A 324 13.29 6.26 -29.02
N PRO A 325 13.55 5.23 -29.84
CA PRO A 325 13.92 3.91 -29.35
C PRO A 325 15.21 3.88 -28.52
N GLU A 326 16.17 4.77 -28.78
CA GLU A 326 17.39 4.85 -27.97
C GLU A 326 17.08 5.42 -26.59
N LEU A 327 16.24 6.45 -26.52
CA LEU A 327 15.74 6.98 -25.25
C LEU A 327 14.98 5.92 -24.45
N ARG A 328 14.11 5.15 -25.10
CA ARG A 328 13.38 4.04 -24.47
C ARG A 328 14.33 2.98 -23.91
N GLY A 329 15.35 2.57 -24.66
CA GLY A 329 16.37 1.64 -24.18
C GLY A 329 17.11 2.17 -22.94
N MET A 330 17.47 3.46 -22.94
CA MET A 330 18.11 4.11 -21.80
C MET A 330 17.21 4.20 -20.56
N LEU A 331 15.89 4.36 -20.73
CA LEU A 331 14.95 4.31 -19.61
C LEU A 331 14.88 2.92 -18.98
N VAL A 332 14.93 1.86 -19.80
CA VAL A 332 15.05 0.48 -19.30
C VAL A 332 16.33 0.32 -18.48
N ASP A 333 17.48 0.77 -18.98
CA ASP A 333 18.74 0.70 -18.23
C ASP A 333 18.65 1.48 -16.91
N THR A 334 18.00 2.65 -16.91
CA THR A 334 17.76 3.47 -15.72
C THR A 334 16.88 2.77 -14.70
N ALA A 335 15.84 2.07 -15.14
CA ALA A 335 14.97 1.26 -14.29
C ALA A 335 15.76 0.09 -13.64
N ILE A 336 16.56 -0.63 -14.43
CA ILE A 336 17.39 -1.75 -13.93
C ILE A 336 18.41 -1.25 -12.90
N GLU A 337 19.08 -0.13 -13.17
CA GLU A 337 20.03 0.45 -12.23
C GLU A 337 19.35 0.91 -10.93
N THR A 338 18.18 1.55 -11.05
CA THR A 338 17.42 2.05 -9.90
C THR A 338 16.85 0.89 -9.07
N GLU A 339 16.37 -0.18 -9.71
CA GLU A 339 15.93 -1.41 -9.02
C GLU A 339 17.07 -1.95 -8.14
N ASN A 340 18.28 -2.07 -8.68
CA ASN A 340 19.41 -2.64 -7.96
C ASN A 340 19.99 -1.73 -6.87
N LYS A 341 20.07 -0.42 -7.13
CA LYS A 341 20.77 0.53 -6.24
C LYS A 341 19.86 1.24 -5.24
N VAL A 342 18.56 1.31 -5.51
CA VAL A 342 17.60 2.05 -4.70
C VAL A 342 16.50 1.13 -4.19
N ILE A 343 15.85 0.35 -5.05
CA ILE A 343 14.72 -0.48 -4.63
C ILE A 343 15.17 -1.67 -3.78
N HIS A 344 16.06 -2.52 -4.28
CA HIS A 344 16.54 -3.71 -3.57
C HIS A 344 17.06 -3.42 -2.15
N PRO A 345 17.85 -2.35 -1.92
CA PRO A 345 18.33 -2.04 -0.58
C PRO A 345 17.25 -1.66 0.45
N PHE A 346 16.01 -1.38 0.05
CA PHE A 346 14.91 -1.20 1.02
C PHE A 346 14.55 -2.46 1.81
N LEU A 347 15.08 -3.63 1.41
CA LEU A 347 15.02 -4.84 2.24
C LEU A 347 15.94 -4.76 3.46
N GLU A 348 16.94 -3.88 3.48
CA GLU A 348 17.69 -3.61 4.71
C GLU A 348 16.87 -2.67 5.60
N TRP A 349 16.45 -3.15 6.78
CA TRP A 349 15.49 -2.45 7.64
C TRP A 349 15.97 -1.08 8.12
N GLN A 350 17.28 -0.87 8.21
CA GLN A 350 17.87 0.44 8.50
C GLN A 350 17.62 1.50 7.41
N ARG A 351 17.21 1.08 6.21
CA ARG A 351 16.92 1.96 5.06
C ARG A 351 15.41 2.19 4.85
N ASN A 352 14.57 1.53 5.64
CA ASN A 352 13.13 1.75 5.62
C ASN A 352 12.70 2.52 6.89
N GLY A 353 12.08 3.69 6.72
CA GLY A 353 11.67 4.51 7.85
C GLY A 353 12.82 5.21 8.59
N LEU A 354 12.69 5.32 9.91
CA LEU A 354 13.65 5.96 10.82
C LEU A 354 13.93 5.07 12.05
N PRO A 355 15.03 5.34 12.78
CA PRO A 355 15.33 4.66 14.03
C PRO A 355 14.20 4.78 15.07
N ALA A 356 13.90 3.67 15.75
CA ALA A 356 12.89 3.53 16.80
C ALA A 356 13.50 3.22 18.19
N GLY A 357 14.83 3.36 18.32
CA GLY A 357 15.57 3.04 19.55
C GLY A 357 16.10 1.60 19.58
N ASN A 358 17.16 1.38 20.35
CA ASN A 358 17.75 0.05 20.61
C ASN A 358 18.08 -0.81 19.37
N GLY A 359 18.43 -0.17 18.24
CA GLY A 359 18.77 -0.87 16.99
C GLY A 359 17.57 -1.20 16.11
N TRP A 360 16.36 -0.78 16.47
CA TRP A 360 15.14 -0.97 15.69
C TRP A 360 14.85 0.22 14.77
N ASN A 361 14.12 -0.02 13.69
CA ASN A 361 13.58 0.99 12.78
C ASN A 361 12.06 0.87 12.66
N ARG A 362 11.42 1.94 12.18
CA ARG A 362 9.99 1.99 11.89
C ARG A 362 9.68 3.02 10.81
N SER A 363 8.69 2.73 9.98
CA SER A 363 8.04 3.77 9.18
C SER A 363 7.00 4.51 10.04
N VAL A 364 7.00 5.84 9.98
CA VAL A 364 6.13 6.71 10.80
C VAL A 364 4.77 6.94 10.15
N ASN A 365 4.71 7.03 8.82
CA ASN A 365 3.48 7.44 8.13
C ASN A 365 2.58 6.27 7.73
N ASN A 366 3.13 5.06 7.48
CA ASN A 366 2.44 3.83 7.07
C ASN A 366 1.03 3.96 6.48
N ALA A 367 0.86 3.72 5.18
CA ALA A 367 -0.44 3.81 4.50
C ALA A 367 -1.15 5.16 4.65
N GLN A 368 -0.42 6.20 5.09
CA GLN A 368 -0.78 7.61 5.00
C GLN A 368 0.37 8.33 4.30
N TRP A 369 0.69 7.87 3.09
CA TRP A 369 1.87 8.25 2.34
C TRP A 369 1.77 9.68 1.83
N GLY A 370 0.65 10.04 1.21
CA GLY A 370 0.56 11.30 0.47
C GLY A 370 1.73 11.46 -0.51
N ILE A 371 2.58 12.46 -0.27
CA ILE A 371 3.78 12.74 -1.09
C ILE A 371 5.09 12.15 -0.51
N ASP A 372 5.02 11.29 0.51
CA ASP A 372 6.16 10.54 1.07
C ASP A 372 6.51 9.33 0.19
N TYR A 373 7.08 9.62 -0.99
CA TYR A 373 7.44 8.56 -1.94
C TYR A 373 8.52 7.63 -1.42
N PHE A 374 9.41 8.12 -0.55
CA PHE A 374 10.50 7.33 0.01
C PHE A 374 9.96 6.17 0.86
N ASN A 375 9.16 6.47 1.89
CA ASN A 375 8.61 5.42 2.75
C ASN A 375 7.58 4.57 2.02
N ARG A 376 6.80 5.16 1.10
CA ARG A 376 5.84 4.40 0.28
C ARG A 376 6.54 3.34 -0.56
N THR A 377 7.60 3.71 -1.28
CA THR A 377 8.35 2.79 -2.12
C THR A 377 9.15 1.79 -1.29
N GLY A 378 9.78 2.23 -0.20
CA GLY A 378 10.49 1.34 0.72
C GLY A 378 9.57 0.28 1.35
N THR A 379 8.40 0.70 1.82
CA THR A 379 7.39 -0.21 2.37
C THR A 379 6.82 -1.13 1.29
N ALA A 380 6.51 -0.61 0.10
CA ALA A 380 5.98 -1.45 -0.98
C ALA A 380 6.97 -2.55 -1.40
N LYS A 381 8.28 -2.31 -1.32
CA LYS A 381 9.29 -3.32 -1.60
C LYS A 381 9.47 -4.33 -0.45
N SER A 382 9.46 -3.87 0.78
CA SER A 382 9.89 -4.68 1.93
C SER A 382 8.77 -5.35 2.70
N ASN A 383 7.56 -4.79 2.68
CA ASN A 383 6.41 -5.25 3.45
C ASN A 383 5.11 -4.53 3.01
N MET A 384 4.74 -4.62 1.73
CA MET A 384 3.56 -3.91 1.18
C MET A 384 2.27 -4.16 1.97
N PHE A 385 1.34 -3.19 1.94
CA PHE A 385 0.06 -3.23 2.68
C PHE A 385 0.20 -3.17 4.19
N ASN A 386 1.07 -2.30 4.69
CA ASN A 386 1.05 -1.91 6.10
C ASN A 386 -0.28 -1.24 6.46
N ASN A 387 -0.71 -1.39 7.71
CA ASN A 387 -1.86 -0.63 8.23
C ASN A 387 -1.42 0.77 8.66
N ARG A 388 -2.38 1.67 8.87
CA ARG A 388 -2.08 2.98 9.47
C ARG A 388 -1.38 2.82 10.82
N PRO A 389 -0.49 3.74 11.25
CA PRO A 389 0.20 3.66 12.54
C PRO A 389 -0.73 3.43 13.73
N SER A 390 -1.90 4.09 13.72
CA SER A 390 -2.93 3.97 14.77
C SER A 390 -3.62 2.60 14.82
N GLU A 391 -3.55 1.82 13.73
CA GLU A 391 -4.12 0.49 13.63
C GLU A 391 -3.06 -0.58 13.88
N THR A 392 -1.85 -0.41 13.34
CA THR A 392 -0.71 -1.28 13.61
C THR A 392 0.58 -0.51 13.39
N GLN A 393 1.43 -0.46 14.41
CA GLN A 393 2.80 0.01 14.26
C GLN A 393 3.75 -1.18 14.15
N TYR A 394 4.68 -1.08 13.21
CA TYR A 394 5.69 -2.10 12.95
C TYR A 394 7.06 -1.57 13.38
N PHE A 395 7.84 -2.43 14.02
CA PHE A 395 9.23 -2.18 14.41
C PHE A 395 10.08 -3.32 13.92
N TYR A 396 11.23 -3.01 13.33
CA TYR A 396 12.01 -4.02 12.64
C TYR A 396 13.51 -3.83 12.73
N THR A 397 14.25 -4.93 12.69
CA THR A 397 15.71 -4.90 12.75
C THR A 397 16.36 -6.13 12.14
N ASP A 398 17.52 -5.90 11.54
CA ASP A 398 18.49 -6.90 11.07
C ASP A 398 19.63 -7.10 12.07
N PHE A 399 19.72 -6.29 13.12
CA PHE A 399 20.90 -6.16 13.98
C PHE A 399 20.56 -6.38 15.45
N ASP A 400 21.54 -6.87 16.21
CA ASP A 400 21.44 -6.89 17.66
C ASP A 400 21.76 -5.52 18.27
N GLY A 401 21.66 -5.41 19.60
CA GLY A 401 21.90 -4.17 20.32
C GLY A 401 23.36 -3.69 20.35
N ALA A 402 24.31 -4.45 19.80
CA ALA A 402 25.68 -4.01 19.55
C ALA A 402 25.88 -3.53 18.10
N GLY A 403 24.90 -3.74 17.23
CA GLY A 403 24.96 -3.42 15.80
C GLY A 403 25.47 -4.56 14.94
N ASP A 404 25.64 -5.76 15.49
CA ASP A 404 26.05 -6.93 14.73
C ASP A 404 24.84 -7.56 14.01
N GLN A 405 25.05 -8.06 12.80
CA GLN A 405 24.02 -8.78 12.04
C GLN A 405 23.48 -9.98 12.85
N LEU A 406 22.14 -10.09 12.89
CA LEU A 406 21.46 -11.22 13.49
C LEU A 406 21.71 -12.50 12.67
N THR A 407 22.20 -13.55 13.34
CA THR A 407 22.50 -14.87 12.74
C THR A 407 22.15 -16.01 13.69
N GLY A 408 21.48 -17.08 13.23
CA GLY A 408 20.95 -18.09 14.16
C GLY A 408 22.00 -18.99 14.82
N VAL A 409 23.29 -18.83 14.50
CA VAL A 409 24.40 -19.49 15.22
C VAL A 409 24.58 -19.00 16.65
N LYS A 410 24.00 -17.84 17.00
CA LYS A 410 23.99 -17.30 18.36
C LYS A 410 22.64 -17.55 19.02
N LEU A 411 22.63 -17.57 20.36
CA LEU A 411 21.42 -17.45 21.16
C LEU A 411 21.20 -15.99 21.53
N TYR A 412 20.08 -15.42 21.13
CA TYR A 412 19.69 -14.07 21.48
C TYR A 412 18.59 -14.06 22.54
N GLU A 413 18.64 -13.05 23.40
CA GLU A 413 17.63 -12.73 24.42
C GLU A 413 17.00 -11.37 24.10
N ILE A 414 15.67 -11.35 24.10
CA ILE A 414 14.85 -10.16 23.93
C ILE A 414 13.99 -10.02 25.19
N THR A 415 14.43 -9.19 26.12
CA THR A 415 13.79 -9.07 27.44
C THR A 415 12.93 -7.81 27.51
N PHE A 416 11.62 -8.01 27.62
CA PHE A 416 10.68 -6.98 28.04
C PHE A 416 10.67 -6.92 29.57
N ALA A 417 11.09 -5.79 30.12
CA ALA A 417 10.98 -5.55 31.55
C ALA A 417 9.52 -5.63 32.03
N PRO A 418 9.25 -5.81 33.35
CA PRO A 418 7.89 -6.00 33.84
C PRO A 418 6.94 -4.88 33.38
N GLY A 419 5.91 -5.23 32.61
CA GLY A 419 4.93 -4.29 32.07
C GLY A 419 5.45 -3.41 30.91
N GLN A 420 6.56 -3.78 30.28
CA GLN A 420 7.18 -3.06 29.16
C GLN A 420 7.03 -3.81 27.82
N GLU A 421 6.24 -4.88 27.75
CA GLU A 421 5.71 -5.38 26.48
C GLU A 421 4.99 -4.26 25.71
N PRO A 422 4.83 -4.38 24.36
CA PRO A 422 4.20 -3.34 23.56
C PRO A 422 2.85 -2.88 24.14
N PRO A 423 2.69 -1.59 24.53
CA PRO A 423 1.44 -1.11 25.08
C PRO A 423 0.39 -0.98 23.98
N VAL A 424 -0.54 -1.94 23.95
CA VAL A 424 -1.58 -2.08 22.92
C VAL A 424 -2.98 -2.16 23.52
N ASN A 425 -3.98 -1.76 22.74
CA ASN A 425 -5.40 -2.05 23.00
C ASN A 425 -5.87 -3.31 22.28
N GLY A 426 -5.17 -3.73 21.22
CA GLY A 426 -5.38 -4.99 20.53
C GLY A 426 -4.44 -6.07 21.08
N PHE A 427 -3.38 -6.36 20.35
CA PHE A 427 -2.43 -7.42 20.67
C PHE A 427 -1.05 -7.10 20.09
N TRP A 428 -0.04 -7.91 20.39
CA TRP A 428 1.30 -7.76 19.84
C TRP A 428 1.95 -9.09 19.50
N SER A 429 2.96 -9.04 18.64
CA SER A 429 3.78 -10.19 18.26
C SER A 429 5.24 -9.78 18.01
N LEU A 430 6.16 -10.74 18.21
CA LEU A 430 7.51 -10.77 17.68
C LEU A 430 7.57 -11.91 16.64
N THR A 431 7.90 -11.58 15.40
CA THR A 431 8.01 -12.52 14.27
C THR A 431 9.43 -12.56 13.75
N LEU A 432 9.86 -13.73 13.27
CA LEU A 432 11.17 -13.93 12.64
C LEU A 432 11.02 -14.19 11.15
N TYR A 433 11.93 -13.61 10.37
CA TYR A 433 12.07 -13.88 8.94
C TYR A 433 13.50 -14.27 8.57
N ASP A 434 13.64 -15.07 7.53
CA ASP A 434 14.93 -15.42 6.94
C ASP A 434 15.57 -14.25 6.17
N ASP A 435 16.69 -14.51 5.50
CA ASP A 435 17.44 -13.53 4.69
C ASP A 435 16.67 -13.02 3.46
N LYS A 436 15.53 -13.64 3.14
CA LYS A 436 14.62 -13.25 2.06
C LYS A 436 13.38 -12.54 2.56
N HIS A 437 13.31 -12.25 3.86
CA HIS A 437 12.13 -11.68 4.51
C HIS A 437 10.88 -12.56 4.41
N LEU A 438 11.07 -13.89 4.36
CA LEU A 438 10.01 -14.89 4.39
C LEU A 438 10.11 -15.73 5.66
N PHE A 439 9.10 -16.56 5.93
CA PHE A 439 9.11 -17.42 7.09
C PHE A 439 10.21 -18.48 7.01
N HIS A 440 10.95 -18.64 8.09
CA HIS A 440 11.83 -19.79 8.25
C HIS A 440 11.03 -21.03 8.67
N THR A 441 10.74 -21.92 7.71
CA THR A 441 10.07 -23.20 8.00
C THR A 441 10.85 -24.03 9.01
N ASN A 442 10.17 -24.48 10.07
CA ASN A 442 10.78 -25.22 11.17
C ASN A 442 9.82 -26.30 11.72
N ASP A 443 10.40 -27.36 12.28
CA ASP A 443 9.64 -28.50 12.83
C ASP A 443 8.73 -28.13 14.01
N PHE A 444 9.03 -27.01 14.68
CA PHE A 444 8.21 -26.49 15.78
C PHE A 444 6.93 -25.79 15.31
N LYS A 445 6.81 -25.51 14.01
CA LYS A 445 5.72 -24.75 13.39
C LYS A 445 5.44 -23.44 14.14
N ARG A 446 6.50 -22.77 14.57
CA ARG A 446 6.43 -21.52 15.34
C ARG A 446 7.19 -20.43 14.59
N TYR A 447 6.47 -19.34 14.32
CA TYR A 447 6.96 -18.26 13.47
C TYR A 447 6.81 -16.88 14.12
N SER A 448 5.91 -16.76 15.09
CA SER A 448 5.83 -15.61 15.98
C SER A 448 5.51 -16.03 17.41
N LEU A 449 5.83 -15.15 18.35
CA LEU A 449 5.47 -15.23 19.76
C LEU A 449 4.84 -13.91 20.20
N GLY A 450 3.85 -13.95 21.08
CA GLY A 450 3.24 -12.73 21.59
C GLY A 450 1.92 -13.00 22.30
N THR A 451 0.99 -12.06 22.21
CA THR A 451 -0.32 -12.15 22.89
C THR A 451 -1.11 -13.41 22.50
N LYS A 452 -0.96 -13.89 21.26
CA LYS A 452 -1.65 -15.09 20.77
C LYS A 452 -1.15 -16.39 21.40
N SER A 453 0.06 -16.37 21.98
CA SER A 453 0.76 -17.54 22.48
C SER A 453 0.24 -17.92 23.87
N ASP A 454 -0.22 -19.15 24.02
CA ASP A 454 -0.84 -19.68 25.25
C ASP A 454 0.18 -20.15 26.32
N ARG A 455 1.45 -20.30 25.94
CA ARG A 455 2.49 -20.98 26.72
C ARG A 455 3.65 -20.11 27.17
N LEU A 456 3.62 -18.81 26.94
CA LEU A 456 4.71 -17.91 27.34
C LEU A 456 4.90 -17.93 28.87
N LYS A 457 6.14 -18.13 29.31
CA LYS A 457 6.52 -18.13 30.73
C LYS A 457 7.20 -16.83 31.10
N ARG A 458 6.74 -16.21 32.20
CA ARG A 458 7.39 -15.02 32.77
C ARG A 458 8.54 -15.42 33.70
N ASN A 459 9.51 -14.53 33.80
CA ASN A 459 10.55 -14.60 34.80
C ASN A 459 9.98 -14.30 36.20
N ALA A 460 10.74 -14.63 37.24
CA ALA A 460 10.31 -14.45 38.64
C ALA A 460 10.03 -12.98 39.01
N ASP A 461 10.67 -12.02 38.33
CA ASP A 461 10.46 -10.58 38.51
C ASP A 461 9.28 -10.03 37.69
N GLY A 462 8.58 -10.89 36.92
CA GLY A 462 7.46 -10.52 36.07
C GLY A 462 7.85 -10.12 34.64
N SER A 463 9.14 -10.02 34.32
CA SER A 463 9.62 -9.74 32.96
C SER A 463 9.34 -10.91 32.02
N LEU A 464 9.39 -10.66 30.72
CA LEU A 464 9.25 -11.66 29.67
C LEU A 464 10.51 -11.65 28.80
N THR A 465 11.23 -12.77 28.78
CA THR A 465 12.37 -12.97 27.88
C THR A 465 11.98 -13.92 26.76
N LEU A 466 12.08 -13.45 25.52
CA LEU A 466 11.98 -14.29 24.32
C LEU A 466 13.39 -14.69 23.86
N TYR A 467 13.52 -15.92 23.37
CA TYR A 467 14.78 -16.48 22.91
C TYR A 467 14.74 -16.70 21.41
N VAL A 468 15.84 -16.41 20.71
CA VAL A 468 15.97 -16.65 19.27
C VAL A 468 17.30 -17.34 18.98
N SER A 469 17.25 -18.48 18.31
CA SER A 469 18.42 -19.28 17.93
C SER A 469 18.03 -20.37 16.95
N ALA A 470 18.99 -20.89 16.17
CA ALA A 470 18.78 -22.10 15.37
C ALA A 470 18.71 -23.34 16.26
N GLU A 471 19.64 -23.46 17.20
CA GLU A 471 19.64 -24.56 18.15
C GLU A 471 18.63 -24.31 19.27
N ARG A 472 17.85 -25.34 19.59
CA ARG A 472 16.86 -25.29 20.66
C ARG A 472 17.56 -25.08 22.02
N PRO A 473 17.19 -24.05 22.80
CA PRO A 473 17.88 -23.74 24.06
C PRO A 473 17.59 -24.75 25.19
N GLY A 474 16.48 -25.47 25.12
CA GLY A 474 16.11 -26.54 26.04
C GLY A 474 15.46 -26.06 27.34
N GLY A 475 14.81 -27.00 28.03
CA GLY A 475 14.20 -26.79 29.34
C GLY A 475 13.06 -25.78 29.32
N GLU A 476 13.02 -24.90 30.32
CA GLU A 476 11.95 -23.91 30.47
C GLU A 476 11.96 -22.85 29.36
N LYS A 477 13.13 -22.59 28.74
CA LYS A 477 13.31 -21.58 27.67
C LYS A 477 12.55 -21.94 26.39
N ASP A 478 12.28 -23.21 26.15
CA ASP A 478 11.59 -23.69 24.94
C ASP A 478 10.19 -23.07 24.75
N SER A 479 9.53 -22.73 25.86
CA SER A 479 8.22 -22.09 25.82
C SER A 479 8.26 -20.69 25.20
N ASN A 480 9.37 -19.97 25.35
CA ASN A 480 9.59 -18.60 24.87
C ASN A 480 10.57 -18.53 23.68
N TRP A 481 10.95 -19.68 23.11
CA TRP A 481 11.91 -19.76 22.03
C TRP A 481 11.25 -19.67 20.66
N LEU A 482 11.82 -18.86 19.77
CA LEU A 482 11.44 -18.72 18.38
C LEU A 482 12.57 -19.29 17.49
N PRO A 483 12.32 -20.38 16.73
CA PRO A 483 13.33 -21.00 15.89
C PRO A 483 13.83 -20.06 14.78
N ALA A 484 15.15 -19.95 14.63
CA ALA A 484 15.82 -19.18 13.59
C ALA A 484 16.52 -20.11 12.57
N PRO A 485 16.76 -19.67 11.33
CA PRO A 485 17.69 -20.36 10.44
C PRO A 485 19.12 -20.26 10.99
N HIS A 486 20.02 -21.20 10.64
CA HIS A 486 21.45 -21.03 10.93
C HIS A 486 22.07 -19.77 10.30
N GLY A 487 21.46 -19.26 9.22
CA GLY A 487 21.89 -18.07 8.49
C GLY A 487 21.41 -16.75 9.11
N ILE A 488 21.38 -15.73 8.26
CA ILE A 488 20.87 -14.40 8.60
C ILE A 488 19.36 -14.47 8.81
N PHE A 489 18.86 -13.68 9.76
CA PHE A 489 17.45 -13.47 9.98
C PHE A 489 17.17 -12.02 10.37
N SER A 490 15.91 -11.61 10.28
CA SER A 490 15.43 -10.33 10.80
C SER A 490 14.28 -10.55 11.80
N LEU A 491 14.07 -9.54 12.65
CA LEU A 491 13.03 -9.56 13.68
C LEU A 491 12.04 -8.42 13.50
N TYR A 492 10.79 -8.70 13.83
CA TYR A 492 9.67 -7.83 13.57
C TYR A 492 8.72 -7.79 14.77
N ILE A 493 8.57 -6.64 15.41
CA ILE A 493 7.53 -6.42 16.41
C ILE A 493 6.33 -5.74 15.75
N ARG A 494 5.14 -6.28 15.99
CA ARG A 494 3.88 -5.68 15.57
C ARG A 494 3.08 -5.28 16.80
N ALA A 495 2.69 -4.01 16.87
CA ALA A 495 1.84 -3.47 17.94
C ALA A 495 0.49 -3.07 17.34
N TYR A 496 -0.52 -3.94 17.51
CA TYR A 496 -1.85 -3.73 16.94
C TYR A 496 -2.70 -2.86 17.87
N TRP A 497 -3.23 -1.77 17.31
CA TRP A 497 -3.95 -0.73 18.05
C TRP A 497 -3.12 -0.22 19.23
N GLY A 498 -1.90 0.23 18.90
CA GLY A 498 -0.96 0.79 19.86
C GLY A 498 -1.55 1.95 20.66
N LYS A 499 -1.22 2.00 21.94
CA LYS A 499 -1.50 3.17 22.79
C LYS A 499 -0.57 4.32 22.41
N ASP A 500 -0.83 5.51 22.95
CA ASP A 500 -0.08 6.73 22.63
C ASP A 500 1.44 6.54 22.65
N ALA A 501 1.97 5.79 23.63
CA ALA A 501 3.41 5.53 23.75
C ALA A 501 4.04 4.81 22.54
N ILE A 502 3.28 3.98 21.82
CA ILE A 502 3.71 3.37 20.55
C ILE A 502 3.79 4.43 19.45
N LEU A 503 2.78 5.31 19.37
CA LEU A 503 2.60 6.27 18.30
C LEU A 503 3.58 7.44 18.43
N ASP A 504 3.73 7.99 19.63
CA ASP A 504 4.63 9.10 19.93
C ASP A 504 6.12 8.68 20.03
N GLY A 505 6.39 7.37 20.14
CA GLY A 505 7.74 6.81 20.22
C GLY A 505 8.39 6.90 21.60
N THR A 506 7.62 7.19 22.65
CA THR A 506 8.10 7.14 24.04
C THR A 506 8.33 5.70 24.52
N TRP A 507 7.58 4.74 23.99
CA TRP A 507 7.92 3.32 24.10
C TRP A 507 8.93 2.95 23.03
N GLN A 508 10.00 2.26 23.44
CA GLN A 508 11.02 1.73 22.54
C GLN A 508 11.08 0.20 22.65
N PRO A 509 11.26 -0.52 21.54
CA PRO A 509 11.53 -1.95 21.57
C PRO A 509 12.73 -2.28 22.48
N PRO A 510 12.75 -3.46 23.12
CA PRO A 510 13.87 -3.85 23.97
C PRO A 510 15.16 -4.04 23.17
N LYS A 511 16.29 -3.91 23.86
CA LYS A 511 17.60 -4.27 23.31
C LYS A 511 17.66 -5.79 23.08
N ILE A 512 18.20 -6.19 21.93
CA ILE A 512 18.53 -7.59 21.65
C ILE A 512 19.96 -7.84 22.13
N THR A 513 20.16 -8.85 22.96
CA THR A 513 21.48 -9.21 23.49
C THR A 513 21.82 -10.65 23.18
N VAL A 514 23.10 -10.96 22.96
CA VAL A 514 23.57 -12.34 22.90
C VAL A 514 23.55 -12.92 24.32
N ALA A 515 22.97 -14.09 24.50
CA ALA A 515 22.97 -14.82 25.77
C ALA A 515 24.41 -15.12 26.20
N ALA A 516 24.69 -14.97 27.49
CA ALA A 516 26.01 -15.18 28.07
C ALA A 516 26.45 -16.65 28.11
#